data_AF-A0A524NGQ9-F1
#
_entry.id   AF-A0A524NGQ9-F1
#
_cell.length_a   1.000
_cell.length_b   1.000
_cell.length_c   1.000
_cell.angle_alpha   90.00
_cell.angle_beta   90.00
_cell.angle_gamma   90.00
#
_symmetry.space_group_name_H-M   'P 1'
#
loop_
_entity.id
_entity.type
_entity.pdbx_description
1 polymer ?
#
loop_
_entity_poly.entity_id
_entity_poly.type
_entity_poly.pdbx_seq_one_letter_code
_entity_poly.pdbx_strand_id
1 'polypeptide(L)'
;MMGARLASRCAALATVLSLLASPAAAVTVVVDFFNGGDGFYSGAPADPLSPAPGATLGEQRRASFEAAAGEWGLRLISGVPIVVAAEMVSLSCN
;
A
#
# COMPACT_ATOMS: atom_id res chain seq x y z
N MET A 1 37.86 -25.54 -27.54
CA MET A 1 36.50 -26.14 -27.38
C MET A 1 36.02 -26.28 -25.93
N MET A 2 36.91 -26.30 -24.91
CA MET A 2 36.50 -26.38 -23.48
C MET A 2 35.78 -25.12 -22.96
N GLY A 3 36.24 -23.91 -23.34
CA GLY A 3 35.69 -22.63 -22.85
C GLY A 3 34.24 -22.34 -23.27
N ALA A 4 33.83 -22.78 -24.47
CA ALA A 4 32.45 -22.63 -24.95
C ALA A 4 31.43 -23.47 -24.14
N ARG A 5 31.87 -24.61 -23.60
CA ARG A 5 31.03 -25.49 -22.76
C ARG A 5 30.84 -24.93 -21.35
N LEU A 6 31.84 -24.24 -20.79
CA LEU A 6 31.70 -23.54 -19.51
C LEU A 6 30.78 -22.32 -19.64
N ALA A 7 30.95 -21.50 -20.68
CA ALA A 7 30.11 -20.33 -20.93
C ALA A 7 28.62 -20.71 -21.10
N SER A 8 28.35 -21.80 -21.82
CA SER A 8 27.00 -22.31 -22.03
C SER A 8 26.33 -22.83 -20.74
N ARG A 9 27.10 -23.45 -19.82
CA ARG A 9 26.60 -23.90 -18.52
C ARG A 9 26.28 -22.74 -17.57
N CYS A 10 27.12 -21.70 -17.54
CA CYS A 10 26.84 -20.50 -16.76
C CYS A 10 25.60 -19.76 -17.27
N ALA A 11 25.44 -19.67 -18.60
CA ALA A 11 24.25 -19.08 -19.21
C ALA A 11 22.97 -19.83 -18.83
N ALA A 12 22.98 -21.17 -18.90
CA ALA A 12 21.83 -21.99 -18.52
C ALA A 12 21.45 -21.83 -17.04
N LEU A 13 22.44 -21.77 -16.14
CA LEU A 13 22.20 -21.57 -14.72
C LEU A 13 21.60 -20.18 -14.42
N ALA A 14 22.11 -19.14 -15.08
CA ALA A 14 21.60 -17.77 -14.94
C ALA A 14 20.14 -17.65 -15.43
N THR A 15 19.78 -18.35 -16.51
CA THR A 15 18.39 -18.39 -17.01
C THR A 15 17.48 -19.13 -16.04
N VAL A 16 17.89 -20.25 -15.45
CA VAL A 16 17.06 -20.96 -14.46
C VAL A 16 16.85 -20.11 -13.20
N LEU A 17 17.88 -19.37 -12.76
CA LEU A 17 17.79 -18.52 -11.58
C LEU A 17 16.83 -17.33 -11.80
N SER A 18 16.75 -16.77 -13.01
CA SER A 18 15.83 -15.67 -13.31
C SER A 18 14.36 -16.12 -13.38
N LEU A 19 14.08 -17.39 -13.67
CA LEU A 19 12.71 -17.94 -13.57
C LEU A 19 12.24 -18.16 -12.13
N LEU A 20 13.16 -18.28 -11.16
CA LEU A 20 12.83 -18.46 -9.74
C LEU A 20 12.61 -17.12 -9.02
N ALA A 21 13.02 -16.00 -9.62
CA ALA A 21 12.80 -14.68 -9.07
C ALA A 21 11.33 -14.26 -9.32
N SER A 22 10.46 -14.42 -8.31
CA SER A 22 9.15 -13.78 -8.34
C SER A 22 9.34 -12.26 -8.26
N PRO A 23 8.68 -11.45 -9.11
CA PRO A 23 8.69 -10.01 -8.92
C PRO A 23 8.08 -9.69 -7.56
N ALA A 24 8.73 -8.81 -6.79
CA ALA A 24 8.11 -8.23 -5.60
C ALA A 24 6.91 -7.41 -6.07
N ALA A 25 5.72 -7.99 -6.02
CA ALA A 25 4.49 -7.28 -6.32
C ALA A 25 4.18 -6.30 -5.19
N ALA A 26 3.62 -5.13 -5.54
CA ALA A 26 3.08 -4.22 -4.54
C ALA A 26 2.05 -4.97 -3.70
N VAL A 27 2.18 -4.87 -2.38
CA VAL A 27 1.25 -5.53 -1.46
C VAL A 27 -0.09 -4.82 -1.51
N THR A 28 -1.17 -5.59 -1.61
CA THR A 28 -2.52 -5.05 -1.47
C THR A 28 -2.76 -4.69 -0.01
N VAL A 29 -2.94 -3.41 0.28
CA VAL A 29 -3.40 -2.90 1.57
C VAL A 29 -4.84 -2.45 1.42
N VAL A 30 -5.74 -3.06 2.18
CA VAL A 30 -7.16 -2.72 2.23
C VAL A 30 -7.43 -2.02 3.55
N VAL A 31 -8.10 -0.88 3.52
CA VAL A 31 -8.51 -0.16 4.72
C VAL A 31 -9.99 -0.41 4.98
N ASP A 32 -10.28 -0.90 6.18
CA ASP A 32 -11.63 -1.04 6.71
C ASP A 32 -11.88 0.13 7.68
N PHE A 33 -12.67 1.11 7.22
CA PHE A 33 -12.96 2.33 7.98
C PHE A 33 -14.14 2.08 8.93
N PHE A 34 -13.89 2.26 10.21
CA PHE A 34 -14.88 2.12 11.27
C PHE A 34 -15.30 3.48 11.83
N ASN A 35 -16.43 3.49 12.56
CA ASN A 35 -17.14 4.61 13.20
C ASN A 35 -18.04 5.44 12.29
N GLY A 36 -19.04 6.14 12.86
CA GLY A 36 -19.94 7.04 12.14
C GLY A 36 -19.96 8.43 12.79
N GLY A 37 -20.13 9.48 12.00
CA GLY A 37 -20.45 10.83 12.50
C GLY A 37 -19.30 11.83 12.56
N ASP A 38 -18.20 11.55 13.28
CA ASP A 38 -17.21 12.60 13.63
C ASP A 38 -15.78 12.37 13.13
N GLY A 39 -15.46 11.14 12.70
CA GLY A 39 -14.14 10.72 12.20
C GLY A 39 -14.04 10.73 10.67
N PHE A 40 -13.87 9.54 10.10
CA PHE A 40 -13.80 9.31 8.64
C PHE A 40 -15.12 9.57 7.91
N TYR A 41 -16.23 9.59 8.65
CA TYR A 41 -17.58 9.87 8.13
C TYR A 41 -18.11 11.23 8.58
N SER A 42 -17.22 12.14 8.99
CA SER A 42 -17.62 13.50 9.33
C SER A 42 -18.18 14.25 8.13
N GLY A 43 -19.43 14.68 8.22
CA GLY A 43 -20.09 15.54 7.24
C GLY A 43 -19.78 17.03 7.42
N ALA A 44 -18.88 17.39 8.33
CA ALA A 44 -18.48 18.78 8.53
C ALA A 44 -17.87 19.35 7.23
N PRO A 45 -18.36 20.48 6.70
CA PRO A 45 -17.80 21.08 5.50
C PRO A 45 -16.31 21.41 5.66
N ALA A 46 -15.53 21.18 4.62
CA ALA A 46 -14.13 21.53 4.55
C ALA A 46 -13.77 22.03 3.14
N ASP A 47 -12.97 23.09 3.05
CA ASP A 47 -12.47 23.56 1.77
C ASP A 47 -11.56 22.49 1.13
N PRO A 48 -11.73 22.17 -0.16
CA PRO A 48 -10.93 21.14 -0.82
C PRO A 48 -9.43 21.40 -0.70
N LEU A 49 -8.68 20.40 -0.23
CA LEU A 49 -7.23 20.45 -0.15
C LEU A 49 -6.59 19.58 -1.24
N SER A 50 -5.40 19.93 -1.71
CA SER A 50 -4.56 18.98 -2.45
C SER A 50 -3.58 18.35 -1.45
N PRO A 51 -3.50 17.00 -1.33
CA PRO A 51 -4.01 15.96 -2.23
C PRO A 51 -5.37 15.35 -1.84
N ALA A 52 -6.11 15.91 -0.88
CA ALA A 52 -7.37 15.37 -0.37
C ALA A 52 -8.56 16.29 -0.74
N PRO A 53 -9.12 16.21 -1.97
CA PRO A 53 -10.05 17.21 -2.51
C PRO A 53 -11.49 17.09 -2.00
N GLY A 54 -11.74 16.31 -0.94
CA GLY A 54 -13.09 16.11 -0.38
C GLY A 54 -13.72 17.42 0.10
N ALA A 55 -15.05 17.52 -0.03
CA ALA A 55 -15.84 18.68 0.43
C ALA A 55 -16.22 18.59 1.91
N THR A 56 -16.00 17.42 2.52
CA THR A 56 -16.19 17.20 3.95
C THR A 56 -14.90 16.75 4.62
N LEU A 57 -14.78 17.05 5.91
CA LEU A 57 -13.64 16.66 6.72
C LEU A 57 -13.43 15.13 6.72
N GLY A 58 -14.51 14.35 6.73
CA GLY A 58 -14.45 12.89 6.66
C GLY A 58 -13.86 12.38 5.34
N GLU A 59 -14.27 12.94 4.20
CA GLU A 59 -13.70 12.61 2.89
C GLU A 59 -12.19 12.93 2.83
N GLN A 60 -11.78 14.08 3.34
CA GLN A 60 -10.37 14.48 3.33
C GLN A 60 -9.49 13.54 4.18
N ARG A 61 -10.00 13.12 5.34
CA ARG A 61 -9.32 12.16 6.23
C ARG A 61 -9.19 10.78 5.59
N ARG A 62 -10.25 10.29 4.93
CA ARG A 62 -10.21 9.01 4.22
C ARG A 62 -9.21 9.04 3.07
N ALA A 63 -9.25 10.07 2.24
CA ALA A 63 -8.30 10.23 1.13
C ALA A 63 -6.85 10.26 1.62
N SER A 64 -6.59 10.94 2.75
CA SER A 64 -5.26 10.99 3.36
C SER A 64 -4.80 9.63 3.88
N PHE A 65 -5.70 8.86 4.49
CA PHE A 65 -5.39 7.52 4.99
C PHE A 65 -5.21 6.50 3.86
N GLU A 66 -6.01 6.60 2.79
CA GLU A 66 -5.85 5.81 1.56
C GLU A 66 -4.51 6.09 0.88
N ALA A 67 -4.09 7.35 0.81
CA ALA A 67 -2.77 7.71 0.29
C ALA A 67 -1.64 7.05 1.12
N ALA A 68 -1.75 7.05 2.45
CA ALA A 68 -0.81 6.36 3.33
C ALA A 68 -0.80 4.83 3.09
N ALA A 69 -1.98 4.22 2.92
CA ALA A 69 -2.10 2.80 2.60
C ALA A 69 -1.44 2.44 1.25
N GLY A 70 -1.57 3.30 0.24
CA GLY A 70 -0.86 3.15 -1.03
C GLY A 70 0.66 3.17 -0.85
N GLU A 71 1.20 4.10 -0.06
CA GLU A 71 2.63 4.16 0.25
C GLU A 71 3.12 2.90 1.01
N TRP A 72 2.28 2.33 1.88
CA TRP A 72 2.60 1.06 2.54
C TRP A 72 2.63 -0.11 1.55
N GLY A 73 1.68 -0.18 0.61
CA GLY A 73 1.66 -1.21 -0.44
C GLY A 73 2.91 -1.23 -1.32
N LEU A 74 3.58 -0.08 -1.48
CA LEU A 74 4.84 0.04 -2.22
C LEU A 74 6.07 -0.41 -1.43
N ARG A 75 6.00 -0.49 -0.10
CA ARG A 75 7.16 -0.72 0.79
C ARG A 75 7.13 -2.06 1.51
N LEU A 76 5.94 -2.56 1.82
CA LEU A 76 5.76 -3.82 2.52
C LEU A 76 5.92 -5.00 1.56
N ILE A 77 6.44 -6.11 2.07
CA ILE A 77 6.51 -7.39 1.35
C ILE A 77 5.61 -8.37 2.10
N SER A 78 4.59 -8.88 1.42
CA SER A 78 3.64 -9.83 1.98
C SER A 78 3.16 -10.77 0.89
N GLY A 79 3.03 -12.05 1.21
CA GLY A 79 2.41 -13.05 0.34
C GLY A 79 0.88 -13.01 0.34
N VAL A 80 0.27 -12.17 1.19
CA VAL A 80 -1.18 -12.04 1.35
C VAL A 80 -1.60 -10.57 1.49
N PRO A 81 -2.87 -10.21 1.20
CA PRO A 81 -3.38 -8.87 1.46
C PRO A 81 -3.27 -8.50 2.94
N ILE A 82 -3.00 -7.22 3.19
CA ILE A 82 -3.00 -6.62 4.53
C ILE A 82 -4.33 -5.90 4.70
N VAL A 83 -5.08 -6.22 5.77
CA VAL A 83 -6.31 -5.51 6.13
C VAL A 83 -6.02 -4.62 7.32
N VAL A 84 -6.26 -3.32 7.18
CA VAL A 84 -6.06 -2.31 8.21
C VAL A 84 -7.42 -1.88 8.73
N ALA A 85 -7.72 -2.23 9.97
CA ALA A 85 -8.85 -1.65 10.68
C ALA A 85 -8.49 -0.24 11.14
N ALA A 86 -9.21 0.77 10.64
CA ALA A 86 -8.91 2.18 10.92
C ALA A 86 -10.10 2.87 11.58
N GLU A 87 -9.84 3.53 12.70
CA GLU A 87 -10.80 4.39 13.38
C GLU A 87 -10.15 5.75 13.66
N MET A 88 -10.93 6.82 13.51
CA MET A 88 -10.50 8.17 13.89
C MET A 88 -11.48 8.76 14.90
N VAL A 89 -11.07 8.76 16.17
CA VAL A 89 -11.85 9.28 17.29
C VAL A 89 -11.12 10.43 17.97
N SER A 90 -11.89 11.32 18.59
CA SER A 90 -11.34 12.33 19.48
C SER A 90 -10.76 11.67 20.73
N LEU A 91 -9.49 11.93 21.01
CA LEU A 91 -8.84 11.50 22.24
C LEU A 91 -8.75 12.70 23.20
N SER A 92 -8.96 12.46 24.48
CA SER A 92 -8.72 13.47 25.53
C SER A 92 -7.22 13.64 25.74
N CYS A 93 -6.75 14.88 25.80
CA CYS A 93 -5.41 15.17 26.30
C CYS A 93 -5.44 15.13 27.84
N ASN A 94 -4.53 14.35 28.43
CA ASN A 94 -4.35 14.18 29.86
C ASN A 94 -2.98 14.69 30.33
#